data_AF-T1AQJ0-F1
#
_entry.id   AF-T1AQJ0-F1
#
_cell.length_a   1.000
_cell.length_b   1.000
_cell.length_c   1.000
_cell.angle_alpha   90.00
_cell.angle_beta   90.00
_cell.angle_gamma   90.00
#
_symmetry.space_group_name_H-M   'P 1'
#
loop_
_entity.id
_entity.type
_entity.pdbx_description
1 polymer ?
#
loop_
_entity_poly.entity_id
_entity_poly.type
_entity_poly.pdbx_seq_one_letter_code
_entity_poly.pdbx_strand_id
1 'polypeptide(L)'
;MNAQRRIVVLISGRGSNLGALLEARLPLQVVAVISHKADAAGLGLAQEWGIPTRVISAEAYAERTDFDRALQQAIDGFAPDLVVLAGFMRILTPEFVTHYQGRLLN
;
A
#
# COMPACT_ATOMS: atom_id res chain seq x y z
N MET A 1 -20.40 8.10 -15.83
CA MET A 1 -18.93 8.03 -15.82
C MET A 1 -18.54 7.29 -14.55
N ASN A 2 -18.03 6.06 -14.63
CA ASN A 2 -17.54 5.37 -13.43
C ASN A 2 -16.28 6.10 -12.97
N ALA A 3 -16.30 6.63 -11.74
CA ALA A 3 -15.11 7.21 -11.13
C ALA A 3 -14.00 6.15 -11.10
N GLN A 4 -12.80 6.54 -11.53
CA GLN A 4 -11.62 5.68 -11.51
C GLN A 4 -11.30 5.33 -10.05
N ARG A 5 -11.31 4.03 -9.70
CA ARG A 5 -11.11 3.61 -8.31
C ARG A 5 -9.71 3.97 -7.83
N ARG A 6 -9.63 4.56 -6.65
CA ARG A 6 -8.41 4.96 -5.96
C ARG A 6 -7.86 3.78 -5.18
N ILE A 7 -6.59 3.44 -5.40
CA ILE A 7 -5.96 2.31 -4.71
C ILE A 7 -4.66 2.73 -4.02
N VAL A 8 -4.46 2.21 -2.81
CA VAL A 8 -3.15 2.25 -2.14
C VAL A 8 -2.51 0.87 -2.29
N VAL A 9 -1.25 0.83 -2.69
CA VAL A 9 -0.50 -0.42 -2.87
C VAL A 9 0.54 -0.57 -1.76
N LEU A 10 0.51 -1.69 -1.05
CA LEU A 10 1.48 -2.03 -0.02
C LEU A 10 2.56 -2.96 -0.58
N ILE A 11 3.83 -2.64 -0.36
CA ILE A 11 4.98 -3.41 -0.87
C ILE A 11 6.03 -3.68 0.22
N SER A 12 6.99 -4.55 -0.06
CA SER A 12 8.12 -4.82 0.85
C SER A 12 9.45 -5.11 0.15
N GLY A 13 9.50 -4.99 -1.18
CA GLY A 13 10.66 -5.40 -1.95
C GLY A 13 10.66 -4.82 -3.36
N ARG A 14 11.03 -5.64 -4.35
CA ARG A 14 11.30 -5.22 -5.73
C ARG A 14 10.12 -4.57 -6.47
N GLY A 15 8.88 -4.85 -6.07
CA GLY A 15 7.70 -4.24 -6.69
C GLY A 15 7.31 -4.82 -8.05
N SER A 16 7.61 -6.09 -8.34
CA SER A 16 7.23 -6.73 -9.62
C SER A 16 5.72 -6.70 -9.88
N ASN A 17 4.90 -6.98 -8.85
CA ASN A 17 3.44 -6.88 -8.97
C ASN A 17 2.97 -5.42 -9.14
N LEU A 18 3.67 -4.46 -8.52
CA LEU A 18 3.40 -3.04 -8.74
C LEU A 18 3.70 -2.66 -10.19
N GLY A 19 4.85 -3.05 -10.74
CA GLY A 19 5.20 -2.81 -12.14
C GLY A 19 4.16 -3.38 -13.10
N ALA A 20 3.80 -4.65 -12.93
CA ALA A 20 2.77 -5.29 -13.75
C ALA A 20 1.41 -4.56 -13.66
N LEU A 21 1.01 -4.10 -12.46
CA LEU A 21 -0.22 -3.35 -12.26
C LEU A 21 -0.22 -1.99 -13.00
N LEU A 22 0.90 -1.28 -12.96
CA LEU A 22 1.07 0.02 -13.61
C LEU A 22 1.11 -0.12 -15.15
N GLU A 23 1.83 -1.12 -15.64
CA GLU A 23 1.93 -1.44 -17.07
C GLU A 23 0.59 -1.87 -17.67
N ALA A 24 -0.26 -2.55 -16.90
CA ALA A 24 -1.57 -3.01 -17.35
C ALA A 24 -2.56 -1.86 -17.67
N ARG A 25 -2.29 -0.62 -17.23
CA ARG A 25 -3.11 0.59 -17.49
C ARG A 25 -4.61 0.37 -17.23
N LEU A 26 -4.91 -0.36 -16.16
CA LEU A 26 -6.29 -0.59 -15.71
C LEU A 26 -6.98 0.76 -15.40
N PRO A 27 -8.33 0.82 -15.44
CA PRO A 27 -9.09 2.02 -15.07
C PRO A 27 -9.11 2.23 -13.54
N LEU A 28 -7.93 2.35 -12.95
CA LEU A 28 -7.62 2.48 -11.52
C LEU A 28 -6.59 3.59 -11.32
N GLN A 29 -6.67 4.33 -10.22
CA GLN A 29 -5.70 5.36 -9.86
C GLN A 29 -4.87 4.86 -8.68
N VAL A 30 -3.57 4.65 -8.86
CA VAL A 30 -2.66 4.40 -7.75
C VAL A 30 -2.39 5.72 -7.05
N VAL A 31 -2.95 5.90 -5.85
CA VAL A 31 -2.87 7.16 -5.10
C VAL A 31 -1.71 7.20 -4.13
N ALA A 32 -1.21 6.04 -3.71
CA ALA A 32 0.04 5.91 -2.98
C ALA A 32 0.63 4.50 -3.07
N VAL A 33 1.95 4.42 -2.92
CA VAL A 33 2.67 3.18 -2.62
C VAL A 33 3.31 3.29 -1.24
N ILE A 34 3.01 2.35 -0.35
CA ILE A 34 3.51 2.35 1.02
C ILE A 34 4.34 1.10 1.27
N SER A 35 5.53 1.28 1.84
CA SER A 35 6.40 0.18 2.26
C SER A 35 6.63 0.21 3.76
N HIS A 36 6.83 -0.95 4.36
CA HIS A 36 7.36 -1.03 5.72
C HIS A 36 8.90 -1.01 5.77
N LYS A 37 9.55 -1.03 4.61
CA LYS A 37 11.01 -1.00 4.44
C LYS A 37 11.42 0.19 3.60
N ALA A 38 12.38 0.97 4.09
CA ALA A 38 12.89 2.15 3.40
C ALA A 38 13.69 1.82 2.12
N ASP A 39 14.30 0.64 2.08
CA ASP A 39 15.13 0.13 0.99
C ASP A 39 14.35 -0.71 -0.05
N ALA A 40 13.02 -0.74 0.03
CA ALA A 40 12.20 -1.43 -0.95
C ALA A 40 12.34 -0.77 -2.33
N ALA A 41 13.01 -1.43 -3.27
CA ALA A 41 13.23 -0.91 -4.63
C ALA A 41 11.93 -0.53 -5.37
N GLY A 42 10.79 -1.15 -5.04
CA GLY A 42 9.49 -0.77 -5.59
C GLY A 42 9.04 0.66 -5.24
N LEU A 43 9.63 1.29 -4.21
CA LEU A 43 9.41 2.72 -3.92
C LEU A 43 10.01 3.61 -5.02
N GLY A 44 11.21 3.26 -5.52
CA GLY A 44 11.84 3.96 -6.63
C GLY A 44 11.01 3.83 -7.91
N LEU A 45 10.52 2.62 -8.20
CA LEU A 45 9.58 2.38 -9.31
C LEU A 45 8.33 3.27 -9.19
N ALA A 46 7.70 3.34 -8.01
CA ALA A 46 6.54 4.21 -7.81
C ALA A 46 6.85 5.69 -8.07
N GLN A 47 8.02 6.16 -7.62
CA GLN A 47 8.48 7.53 -7.83
C GLN A 47 8.73 7.85 -9.32
N GLU A 48 9.31 6.91 -10.07
CA GLU A 48 9.50 7.04 -11.53
C GLU A 48 8.17 7.23 -12.27
N TRP A 49 7.09 6.62 -11.74
CA TRP A 49 5.72 6.78 -12.25
C TRP A 49 4.99 8.01 -11.68
N GLY A 50 5.67 8.85 -10.88
CA GLY A 50 5.10 10.05 -10.26
C GLY A 50 4.08 9.76 -9.15
N ILE A 51 4.11 8.56 -8.57
CA ILE A 51 3.17 8.13 -7.53
C ILE A 51 3.72 8.51 -6.15
N PRO A 52 2.92 9.13 -5.27
CA PRO A 52 3.33 9.40 -3.90
C PRO A 52 3.77 8.13 -3.17
N THR A 53 4.89 8.21 -2.46
CA THR A 53 5.39 7.09 -1.65
C THR A 53 5.45 7.43 -0.16
N ARG A 54 5.28 6.41 0.68
CA ARG A 54 5.48 6.52 2.13
C ARG A 54 6.24 5.30 2.66
N VAL A 55 7.04 5.53 3.70
CA VAL A 55 7.68 4.47 4.47
C VAL A 55 7.13 4.56 5.90
N ILE A 56 6.55 3.46 6.38
CA ILE A 56 6.16 3.30 7.78
C ILE A 56 7.03 2.18 8.33
N SER A 57 8.17 2.49 8.95
CA SER A 57 9.04 1.43 9.48
C SER A 57 8.35 0.74 10.65
N ALA A 58 8.27 -0.58 10.60
CA ALA A 58 7.76 -1.38 11.71
C ALA A 58 8.71 -1.39 12.91
N GLU A 59 10.00 -1.11 12.71
CA GLU A 59 10.99 -1.03 13.80
C GLU A 59 10.79 0.21 14.69
N ALA A 60 10.04 1.20 14.19
CA ALA A 60 9.69 2.40 14.95
C ALA A 60 8.59 2.17 16.00
N TYR A 61 8.01 0.97 16.07
CA TYR A 61 6.89 0.65 16.95
C TYR A 61 7.23 -0.58 17.80
N ALA A 62 6.97 -0.48 19.11
CA ALA A 62 7.17 -1.59 20.03
C ALA A 62 6.13 -2.70 19.81
N GLU A 63 4.88 -2.29 19.56
CA GLU A 63 3.76 -3.21 19.38
C GLU A 63 3.31 -3.28 17.92
N ARG A 64 2.92 -4.47 17.49
CA ARG A 64 2.40 -4.70 16.13
C ARG A 64 1.11 -3.91 15.87
N THR A 65 0.28 -3.75 16.88
CA THR A 65 -0.98 -2.99 16.81
C THR A 65 -0.73 -1.49 16.59
N ASP A 66 0.35 -0.93 17.14
CA ASP A 66 0.72 0.47 16.94
C ASP A 66 1.22 0.71 15.52
N PHE A 67 2.04 -0.20 15.00
CA PHE A 67 2.44 -0.18 13.59
C PHE A 67 1.23 -0.25 12.65
N ASP A 68 0.32 -1.21 12.88
CA ASP A 68 -0.86 -1.38 12.02
C ASP A 68 -1.77 -0.14 12.07
N ARG A 69 -1.92 0.51 13.23
CA ARG A 69 -2.67 1.77 13.37
C ARG A 69 -2.02 2.91 12.59
N ALA A 70 -0.70 3.06 12.67
CA ALA A 70 0.03 4.07 11.92
C ALA A 70 -0.06 3.81 10.41
N LEU A 71 0.02 2.54 9.99
CA LEU A 71 -0.18 2.14 8.61
C LEU A 71 -1.61 2.44 8.13
N GLN A 72 -2.64 2.16 8.94
CA GLN A 72 -4.02 2.51 8.66
C GLN A 72 -4.21 4.00 8.47
N GLN A 73 -3.71 4.82 9.39
CA GLN A 73 -3.78 6.29 9.29
C GLN A 73 -3.12 6.81 8.02
N ALA A 74 -1.96 6.26 7.65
CA ALA A 74 -1.27 6.62 6.42
C ALA A 74 -2.09 6.25 5.17
N ILE A 75 -2.68 5.06 5.14
CA ILE A 75 -3.54 4.59 4.03
C ILE A 75 -4.80 5.46 3.93
N ASP A 76 -5.53 5.66 5.02
CA ASP A 76 -6.79 6.40 5.06
C ASP A 76 -6.61 7.87 4.68
N GLY A 77 -5.44 8.45 4.97
CA GLY A 77 -5.08 9.80 4.53
C GLY A 77 -5.07 9.98 3.00
N PHE A 78 -4.98 8.91 2.23
CA PHE A 78 -5.11 8.93 0.77
C PHE A 78 -6.54 8.65 0.27
N ALA A 79 -7.49 8.40 1.17
CA ALA A 79 -8.88 8.06 0.86
C ALA A 79 -9.02 7.00 -0.27
N PRO A 80 -8.52 5.77 -0.07
CA PRO A 80 -8.61 4.72 -1.09
C PRO A 80 -9.96 4.00 -1.10
N ASP A 81 -10.35 3.56 -2.29
CA ASP A 81 -11.42 2.58 -2.49
C ASP A 81 -10.92 1.15 -2.25
N LEU A 82 -9.64 0.86 -2.52
CA LEU A 82 -9.02 -0.44 -2.31
C LEU A 82 -7.60 -0.34 -1.73
N VAL A 83 -7.22 -1.33 -0.94
CA VAL A 83 -5.84 -1.56 -0.49
C VAL A 83 -5.34 -2.86 -1.14
N VAL A 84 -4.21 -2.79 -1.84
CA VAL A 84 -3.66 -3.93 -2.59
C VAL A 84 -2.31 -4.32 -1.99
N LEU A 85 -2.19 -5.56 -1.54
CA LEU A 85 -0.96 -6.14 -1.00
C LEU A 85 -0.13 -6.72 -2.16
N ALA A 86 0.78 -5.92 -2.72
CA ALA A 86 1.62 -6.31 -3.85
C ALA A 86 2.99 -6.82 -3.39
N GLY A 87 2.99 -7.98 -2.73
CA GLY A 87 4.20 -8.54 -2.11
C GLY A 87 4.52 -7.87 -0.77
N PHE A 88 3.49 -7.57 0.03
CA PHE A 88 3.64 -7.07 1.38
C PHE A 88 3.95 -8.22 2.35
N MET A 89 5.12 -8.20 2.99
CA MET A 89 5.67 -9.34 3.73
C MET A 89 5.49 -9.23 5.25
N ARG A 90 4.37 -8.63 5.70
CA ARG A 90 3.99 -8.59 7.12
C ARG A 90 2.56 -9.11 7.28
N ILE A 91 2.35 -9.90 8.33
CA ILE A 91 1.01 -10.35 8.72
C ILE A 91 0.29 -9.14 9.33
N LEU A 92 -0.92 -8.86 8.85
CA LEU A 92 -1.80 -7.78 9.34
C LEU A 92 -2.70 -8.28 10.48
N THR A 93 -2.95 -7.45 11.46
CA THR A 93 -3.81 -7.78 12.62
C THR A 93 -5.26 -8.00 12.18
N PRO A 94 -6.05 -8.77 12.94
CA PRO A 94 -7.48 -8.90 12.67
C PRO A 94 -8.19 -7.55 12.54
N GLU A 95 -7.86 -6.60 13.42
CA GLU A 95 -8.42 -5.24 13.41
C GLU A 95 -8.12 -4.50 12.11
N PHE A 96 -6.89 -4.63 11.59
CA PHE A 96 -6.52 -4.07 10.29
C PHE A 96 -7.38 -4.67 9.16
N VAL A 97 -7.49 -5.99 9.14
CA VAL A 97 -8.23 -6.71 8.09
C VAL A 97 -9.72 -6.36 8.14
N THR A 98 -10.31 -6.28 9.35
CA THR A 98 -11.70 -5.90 9.55
C THR A 98 -11.97 -4.47 9.06
N HIS A 99 -11.07 -3.52 9.32
CA HIS A 99 -11.24 -2.13 8.84
C HIS A 99 -11.31 -2.02 7.32
N TYR A 100 -10.55 -2.84 6.59
CA TYR A 100 -10.56 -2.90 5.12
C TYR A 100 -11.38 -4.06 4.55
N GLN A 101 -12.31 -4.64 5.32
CA GLN A 101 -13.11 -5.78 4.88
C GLN A 101 -13.86 -5.46 3.58
N GLY A 102 -13.74 -6.36 2.59
CA GLY A 102 -14.31 -6.19 1.25
C GLY A 102 -13.54 -5.21 0.35
N ARG A 103 -12.46 -4.59 0.85
CA ARG A 103 -11.63 -3.60 0.12
C ARG A 103 -10.12 -3.90 0.19
N LEU A 104 -9.71 -5.00 0.81
CA LEU A 104 -8.32 -5.48 0.90
C LEU A 104 -8.11 -6.65 -0.07
N LEU A 105 -7.11 -6.55 -0.95
CA LEU A 105 -6.74 -7.56 -1.95
C LEU A 105 -5.28 -7.97 -1.76
N ASN A 106 -4.94 -9.24 -2.03
CA ASN A 106 -3.58 -9.78 -2.01
C ASN A 106 -3.34 -10.70 -3.19
#